data_AF-A0A9D8WZ24-F1
#
_entry.id   AF-A0A9D8WZ24-F1
#
_cell.length_a   1.000
_cell.length_b   1.000
_cell.length_c   1.000
_cell.angle_alpha   90.00
_cell.angle_beta   90.00
_cell.angle_gamma   90.00
#
_symmetry.space_group_name_H-M   'P 1'
#
loop_
_entity.id
_entity.type
_entity.pdbx_description
1 polymer ?
#
loop_
_entity_poly.entity_id
_entity_poly.type
_entity_poly.pdbx_seq_one_letter_code
_entity_poly.pdbx_strand_id
1 'polypeptide(L)'
;MKTVGEKISELRKQKNMTQEEFGSMLGISAQSVSKWENNVSLPDISLIPIIADTFDIAIDTLFDRNATVSSVKAENAVEIAFHHLLKTNAAYFDLQNKLEEYKSIICEENTTATAFYTENGAIFGNQNIGVIYRKSAKDSVPFLKDEEIRAYLSMLADENVCKILAYMAENAKSFTAASIAAKCGLTAKDATATLETLKKYALVTSRAVDLGDETVTVWEKYAFHKILFIYSIMALAKKAASGEDNYYCFCGDYTWS
;
A
#
# COMPACT_ATOMS: atom_id res chain seq x y z
N MET A 1 -15.58 -5.82 9.21
CA MET A 1 -14.53 -6.37 10.08
C MET A 1 -15.25 -6.93 11.30
N LYS A 2 -14.97 -8.17 11.69
CA LYS A 2 -15.60 -8.74 12.89
C LYS A 2 -15.02 -8.04 14.13
N THR A 3 -15.86 -7.78 15.12
CA THR A 3 -15.43 -7.38 16.45
C THR A 3 -14.68 -8.53 17.13
N VAL A 4 -13.88 -8.22 18.17
CA VAL A 4 -13.19 -9.24 18.96
C VAL A 4 -14.20 -10.20 19.59
N GLY A 5 -15.34 -9.68 20.06
CA GLY A 5 -16.45 -10.48 20.58
C GLY A 5 -17.01 -11.47 19.59
N GLU A 6 -17.32 -11.02 18.37
CA GLU A 6 -17.80 -11.88 17.28
C GLU A 6 -16.75 -12.92 16.88
N LYS A 7 -15.46 -12.55 16.89
CA LYS A 7 -14.36 -13.47 16.57
C LYS A 7 -14.20 -14.53 17.64
N ILE A 8 -14.28 -14.17 18.92
CA ILE A 8 -14.29 -15.11 20.04
C ILE A 8 -15.48 -16.07 19.93
N SER A 9 -16.68 -15.55 19.66
CA SER A 9 -17.88 -16.38 19.48
C SER A 9 -17.73 -17.37 18.33
N GLU A 10 -17.15 -16.93 17.21
CA GLU A 10 -16.83 -17.79 16.06
C GLU A 10 -15.85 -18.89 16.43
N LEU A 11 -14.70 -18.56 17.00
CA LEU A 11 -13.64 -19.52 17.36
C LEU A 11 -14.12 -20.54 18.40
N ARG A 12 -14.87 -20.08 19.41
CA ARG A 12 -15.47 -20.94 20.43
C ARG A 12 -16.44 -21.95 19.82
N LYS A 13 -17.32 -21.49 18.92
CA LYS A 13 -18.28 -22.36 18.21
C LYS A 13 -17.56 -23.34 17.28
N GLN A 14 -16.48 -22.94 16.62
CA GLN A 14 -15.67 -23.85 15.79
C GLN A 14 -15.01 -24.97 16.60
N LYS A 15 -14.66 -24.71 17.87
CA LYS A 15 -14.16 -25.72 18.81
C LYS A 15 -15.28 -26.47 19.56
N ASN A 16 -16.55 -26.22 19.24
CA ASN A 16 -17.74 -26.80 19.90
C ASN A 16 -17.81 -26.58 21.42
N MET A 17 -17.27 -25.47 21.92
CA MET A 17 -17.25 -25.18 23.36
C MET A 17 -18.46 -24.35 23.79
N THR A 18 -18.97 -24.51 25.01
CA THR A 18 -19.98 -23.60 25.60
C THR A 18 -19.34 -22.34 26.19
N GLN A 19 -20.15 -21.33 26.51
CA GLN A 19 -19.65 -20.13 27.20
C GLN A 19 -19.17 -20.46 28.62
N GLU A 20 -19.80 -21.42 29.31
CA GLU A 20 -19.31 -21.92 30.61
C GLU A 20 -17.95 -22.61 30.51
N GLU A 21 -17.77 -23.48 29.51
CA GLU A 21 -16.50 -24.21 29.30
C GLU A 21 -15.37 -23.23 28.99
N PHE A 22 -15.59 -22.29 28.07
CA PHE A 22 -14.60 -21.29 27.72
C PHE A 22 -14.30 -20.34 28.87
N GLY A 23 -15.32 -19.86 29.59
CA GLY A 23 -15.13 -19.02 30.77
C GLY A 23 -14.31 -19.72 31.86
N SER A 24 -14.59 -21.01 32.10
CA SER A 24 -13.87 -21.82 33.09
C SER A 24 -12.39 -21.98 32.76
N MET A 25 -12.04 -22.16 31.47
CA MET A 25 -10.64 -22.25 31.03
C MET A 25 -9.86 -20.95 31.26
N LEU A 26 -10.55 -19.81 31.20
CA LEU A 26 -9.96 -18.48 31.41
C LEU A 26 -10.06 -18.01 32.88
N GLY A 27 -10.68 -18.80 33.77
CA GLY A 27 -10.89 -18.42 35.17
C GLY A 27 -11.91 -17.30 35.37
N ILE A 28 -12.90 -17.16 34.48
CA ILE A 28 -13.92 -16.11 34.51
C ILE A 28 -15.34 -16.69 34.37
N SER A 29 -16.34 -15.84 34.62
CA SER A 29 -17.74 -16.25 34.46
C SER A 29 -18.16 -16.37 32.99
N ALA A 30 -19.09 -17.29 32.70
CA ALA A 30 -19.77 -17.37 31.41
C ALA A 30 -20.49 -16.05 31.05
N GLN A 31 -20.94 -15.28 32.04
CA GLN A 31 -21.56 -13.98 31.85
C GLN A 31 -20.56 -12.96 31.27
N SER A 32 -19.29 -13.01 31.69
CA SER A 32 -18.22 -12.19 31.11
C SER A 32 -18.02 -12.52 29.63
N VAL A 33 -17.94 -13.82 29.30
CA VAL A 33 -17.85 -14.30 27.92
C VAL A 33 -19.06 -13.84 27.10
N SER A 34 -20.27 -13.97 27.63
CA SER A 34 -21.50 -13.53 26.97
C SER A 34 -21.49 -12.02 26.69
N LYS A 35 -21.02 -11.20 27.64
CA LYS A 35 -20.86 -9.76 27.42
C LYS A 35 -19.85 -9.46 26.31
N TRP A 36 -18.77 -10.22 26.22
CA TRP A 36 -17.79 -10.06 25.13
C TRP A 36 -18.41 -10.40 23.78
N GLU A 37 -19.03 -11.57 23.65
CA GLU A 37 -19.62 -12.05 22.39
C GLU A 37 -20.76 -11.16 21.89
N ASN A 38 -21.43 -10.44 22.78
CA ASN A 38 -22.50 -9.48 22.46
C ASN A 38 -22.01 -8.02 22.39
N ASN A 39 -20.69 -7.78 22.37
CA ASN A 39 -20.08 -6.44 22.30
C ASN A 39 -20.52 -5.48 23.43
N VAL A 40 -20.90 -6.02 24.60
CA VAL A 40 -21.25 -5.25 25.80
C VAL A 40 -20.00 -4.82 26.58
N SER A 41 -18.92 -5.59 26.50
CA SER A 41 -17.62 -5.26 27.09
C SER A 41 -16.51 -5.96 26.32
N LEU A 42 -15.25 -5.55 26.51
CA LEU A 42 -14.09 -6.20 25.91
C LEU A 42 -13.40 -7.15 26.91
N PRO A 43 -12.70 -8.20 26.43
CA PRO A 43 -11.78 -8.95 27.27
C PRO A 43 -10.69 -8.04 27.83
N ASP A 44 -10.26 -8.34 29.06
CA ASP A 44 -9.07 -7.67 29.62
C ASP A 44 -7.86 -7.96 28.72
N ILE A 45 -7.01 -6.95 28.51
CA ILE A 45 -5.80 -7.08 27.69
C ILE A 45 -4.89 -8.21 28.19
N SER A 46 -4.89 -8.50 29.50
CA SER A 46 -4.13 -9.59 30.11
C SER A 46 -4.64 -10.97 29.70
N LEU A 47 -5.91 -11.09 29.28
CA LEU A 47 -6.51 -12.35 28.84
C LEU A 47 -6.28 -12.62 27.35
N ILE A 48 -5.90 -11.60 26.55
CA ILE A 48 -5.72 -11.73 25.10
C ILE A 48 -4.70 -12.83 24.71
N PRO A 49 -3.51 -12.95 25.35
CA PRO A 49 -2.59 -14.05 25.03
C PRO A 49 -3.21 -15.43 25.31
N ILE A 50 -3.86 -15.60 26.46
CA ILE A 50 -4.47 -16.89 26.87
C ILE A 50 -5.65 -17.25 25.97
N ILE A 51 -6.43 -16.26 25.52
CA ILE A 51 -7.51 -16.45 24.55
C ILE A 51 -6.94 -16.95 23.22
N ALA A 52 -5.85 -16.32 22.73
CA ALA A 52 -5.20 -16.73 21.49
C ALA A 52 -4.64 -18.16 21.59
N ASP A 53 -3.97 -18.49 22.71
CA ASP A 53 -3.45 -19.83 22.98
C ASP A 53 -4.57 -20.88 23.08
N THR A 54 -5.69 -20.56 23.71
CA THR A 54 -6.87 -21.45 23.85
C THR A 54 -7.43 -21.87 22.48
N PHE A 55 -7.37 -20.97 21.49
CA PHE A 55 -7.85 -21.24 20.14
C PHE A 55 -6.75 -21.71 19.17
N ASP A 56 -5.50 -21.77 19.62
CA ASP A 56 -4.32 -22.10 18.80
C ASP A 56 -4.16 -21.16 17.60
N ILE A 57 -4.21 -19.85 17.86
CA ILE A 57 -4.07 -18.80 16.85
C ILE A 57 -3.06 -17.74 17.27
N ALA A 58 -2.54 -16.98 16.31
CA ALA A 58 -1.81 -15.75 16.62
C ALA A 58 -2.76 -14.68 17.18
N ILE A 59 -2.25 -13.83 18.07
CA ILE A 59 -2.99 -12.68 18.60
C ILE A 59 -3.53 -11.81 17.46
N ASP A 60 -2.73 -11.60 16.41
CA ASP A 60 -3.14 -10.84 15.22
C ASP A 60 -4.43 -11.41 14.58
N THR A 61 -4.59 -12.74 14.54
CA THR A 61 -5.78 -13.42 14.02
C THR A 61 -7.03 -13.14 14.86
N LEU A 62 -6.89 -12.93 16.18
CA LEU A 62 -8.00 -12.55 17.07
C LEU A 62 -8.58 -11.18 16.71
N PHE A 63 -7.75 -10.29 16.15
CA PHE A 63 -8.13 -8.96 15.67
C PHE A 63 -8.35 -8.90 14.15
N ASP A 64 -8.53 -10.05 13.50
CA ASP A 64 -8.72 -10.17 12.04
C ASP A 64 -7.55 -9.60 11.21
N ARG A 65 -6.35 -9.58 11.79
CA ARG A 65 -5.10 -9.17 11.12
C ARG A 65 -4.39 -10.41 10.58
N ASN A 66 -4.65 -10.77 9.34
CA ASN A 66 -3.87 -11.81 8.67
C ASN A 66 -2.61 -11.19 8.07
N ALA A 67 -1.45 -11.43 8.68
CA ALA A 67 -0.16 -11.04 8.11
C ALA A 67 0.26 -12.02 6.99
N THR A 68 -0.44 -12.02 5.87
CA THR A 68 0.10 -12.61 4.63
C THR A 68 0.96 -11.56 3.93
N VAL A 69 2.20 -11.40 4.40
CA VAL A 69 3.23 -10.74 3.58
C VAL A 69 3.76 -11.79 2.62
N SER A 70 3.15 -11.90 1.44
CA SER A 70 3.81 -12.57 0.32
C SER A 70 4.94 -11.66 -0.16
N SER A 71 6.14 -11.88 0.37
CA SER A 71 7.34 -11.24 -0.17
C SER A 71 7.68 -11.92 -1.49
N VAL A 72 7.20 -11.38 -2.61
CA VAL A 72 7.91 -11.57 -3.87
C VAL A 72 9.21 -10.80 -3.72
N LYS A 73 10.35 -11.51 -3.77
CA LYS A 73 11.66 -10.85 -3.83
C LYS A 73 11.67 -9.95 -5.06
N ALA A 74 11.88 -8.65 -4.86
CA ALA A 74 11.86 -7.63 -5.91
C ALA A 74 12.77 -7.99 -7.11
N GLU A 75 13.83 -8.73 -6.82
CA GLU A 75 14.79 -9.36 -7.73
C GLU A 75 14.12 -10.12 -8.89
N ASN A 76 13.05 -10.87 -8.62
CA ASN A 76 12.37 -11.71 -9.62
C ASN A 76 11.28 -10.95 -10.40
N ALA A 77 10.78 -9.84 -9.86
CA ALA A 77 9.71 -9.06 -10.50
C ALA A 77 10.21 -8.32 -11.74
N VAL A 78 11.47 -7.89 -11.73
CA VAL A 78 12.14 -7.23 -12.87
C VAL A 78 12.26 -8.19 -14.05
N GLU A 79 12.74 -9.41 -13.80
CA GLU A 79 12.90 -10.44 -14.85
C GLU A 79 11.56 -10.83 -15.46
N ILE A 80 10.52 -11.01 -14.64
CA ILE A 80 9.17 -11.36 -15.10
C ILE A 80 8.55 -10.22 -15.93
N ALA A 81 8.63 -8.97 -15.46
CA ALA A 81 8.11 -7.82 -16.19
C ALA A 81 8.84 -7.61 -17.53
N PHE A 82 10.16 -7.75 -17.53
CA PHE A 82 11.01 -7.64 -18.71
C PHE A 82 10.68 -8.72 -19.74
N HIS A 83 10.57 -9.98 -19.30
CA HIS A 83 10.24 -11.11 -20.16
C HIS A 83 8.82 -10.99 -20.75
N HIS A 84 7.87 -10.42 -20.00
CA HIS A 84 6.50 -10.24 -20.48
C HIS A 84 6.38 -9.10 -21.50
N LEU A 85 7.01 -7.95 -21.23
CA LEU A 85 7.06 -6.80 -22.15
C LEU A 85 7.70 -7.15 -23.50
N LEU A 86 8.78 -7.96 -23.48
CA LEU A 86 9.47 -8.43 -24.68
C LEU A 86 8.61 -9.39 -25.51
N LYS A 87 7.81 -10.26 -24.86
CA LYS A 87 6.91 -11.19 -25.55
C LYS A 87 5.74 -10.47 -26.23
N THR A 88 5.24 -9.38 -25.65
CA THR A 88 4.11 -8.62 -26.21
C THR A 88 4.50 -7.67 -27.34
N ASN A 89 5.76 -7.23 -27.41
CA ASN A 89 6.25 -6.26 -28.39
C ASN A 89 7.28 -6.84 -29.38
N ALA A 90 7.25 -8.16 -29.63
CA ALA A 90 8.17 -8.88 -30.52
C ALA A 90 7.93 -8.59 -32.02
N ALA A 91 7.76 -7.33 -32.38
CA ALA A 91 7.80 -6.83 -33.74
C ALA A 91 8.58 -5.52 -33.75
N TYR A 92 9.90 -5.57 -33.54
CA TYR A 92 10.92 -4.75 -34.23
C TYR A 92 12.33 -4.99 -33.64
N PHE A 93 13.21 -5.57 -34.48
CA PHE A 93 14.68 -5.64 -34.46
C PHE A 93 15.48 -6.32 -33.32
N ASP A 94 16.67 -6.79 -33.74
CA ASP A 94 17.82 -7.56 -33.18
C ASP A 94 18.13 -7.54 -31.67
N LEU A 95 17.11 -7.53 -30.82
CA LEU A 95 17.24 -7.48 -29.35
C LEU A 95 17.67 -8.82 -28.75
N GLN A 96 17.42 -9.95 -29.42
CA GLN A 96 17.86 -11.26 -28.91
C GLN A 96 19.39 -11.39 -28.90
N ASN A 97 20.09 -10.80 -29.87
CA ASN A 97 21.55 -10.93 -30.00
C ASN A 97 22.32 -9.96 -29.08
N LYS A 98 21.75 -8.79 -28.75
CA LYS A 98 22.37 -7.81 -27.85
C LYS A 98 21.84 -7.85 -26.41
N LEU A 99 20.96 -8.81 -26.10
CA LEU A 99 20.32 -8.94 -24.80
C LEU A 99 21.34 -9.05 -23.65
N GLU A 100 22.38 -9.85 -23.81
CA GLU A 100 23.41 -10.06 -22.78
C GLU A 100 24.32 -8.84 -22.62
N GLU A 101 24.60 -8.11 -23.71
CA GLU A 101 25.34 -6.85 -23.68
C GLU A 101 24.55 -5.76 -22.93
N TYR A 102 23.26 -5.63 -23.22
CA TYR A 102 22.38 -4.66 -22.53
C TYR A 102 22.16 -5.02 -21.06
N LYS A 103 22.08 -6.32 -20.71
CA LYS A 103 22.05 -6.76 -19.31
C LYS A 103 23.32 -6.33 -18.55
N SER A 104 24.50 -6.45 -19.17
CA SER A 104 25.77 -6.04 -18.53
C SER A 104 25.78 -4.55 -18.21
N ILE A 105 25.43 -3.70 -19.19
CA ILE A 105 25.41 -2.24 -19.02
C ILE A 105 24.42 -1.79 -17.92
N ILE A 106 23.25 -2.43 -17.86
CA ILE A 106 22.19 -2.08 -16.90
C ILE A 106 22.53 -2.53 -15.48
N CYS A 107 23.25 -3.64 -15.32
CA CYS A 107 23.61 -4.22 -14.03
C CYS A 107 24.92 -3.64 -13.45
N GLU A 108 25.83 -3.13 -14.29
CA GLU A 108 27.15 -2.63 -13.84
C GLU A 108 27.12 -1.15 -13.42
N GLU A 109 26.21 -0.33 -13.98
CA GLU A 109 26.08 1.09 -13.60
C GLU A 109 24.76 1.35 -12.84
N ASN A 110 24.86 1.44 -11.51
CA ASN A 110 23.77 1.84 -10.61
C ASN A 110 23.24 3.28 -10.84
N THR A 111 23.51 3.89 -11.99
CA THR A 111 23.28 5.31 -12.28
C THR A 111 22.54 5.55 -13.60
N THR A 112 22.34 4.54 -14.45
CA THR A 112 21.76 4.71 -15.79
C THR A 112 20.27 4.34 -15.83
N ALA A 113 19.41 5.35 -15.97
CA ALA A 113 18.00 5.14 -16.26
C ALA A 113 17.81 4.79 -17.75
N THR A 114 17.65 3.50 -18.07
CA THR A 114 17.40 3.07 -19.44
C THR A 114 15.93 3.25 -19.81
N ALA A 115 15.61 4.12 -20.77
CA ALA A 115 14.26 4.26 -21.32
C ALA A 115 14.19 3.66 -22.74
N PHE A 116 13.18 2.82 -23.00
CA PHE A 116 12.85 2.32 -24.33
C PHE A 116 11.61 3.03 -24.85
N TYR A 117 11.60 3.43 -26.13
CA TYR A 117 10.45 4.08 -26.77
C TYR A 117 10.01 3.29 -28.01
N THR A 118 8.69 3.13 -28.20
CA THR A 118 8.07 2.59 -29.42
C THR A 118 6.84 3.42 -29.80
N GLU A 119 6.36 3.33 -31.05
CA GLU A 119 5.15 4.02 -31.53
C GLU A 119 3.87 3.63 -30.75
N ASN A 120 3.86 2.43 -30.14
CA ASN A 120 2.74 1.91 -29.34
C ASN A 120 2.95 2.08 -27.82
N GLY A 121 4.06 2.73 -27.42
CA GLY A 121 4.44 3.07 -26.03
C GLY A 121 5.63 2.26 -25.46
N ALA A 122 6.32 2.85 -24.46
CA ALA A 122 7.10 2.21 -23.37
C ALA A 122 7.90 3.27 -22.56
N ILE A 123 8.24 2.99 -21.27
CA ILE A 123 9.32 3.63 -20.47
C ILE A 123 9.84 2.64 -19.39
N PHE A 124 11.16 2.60 -19.17
CA PHE A 124 11.86 1.81 -18.13
C PHE A 124 12.80 2.73 -17.31
N GLY A 125 13.30 2.33 -16.14
CA GLY A 125 14.27 3.16 -15.40
C GLY A 125 14.87 2.48 -14.17
N ASN A 126 16.18 2.57 -13.91
CA ASN A 126 16.89 1.61 -13.04
C ASN A 126 16.97 1.89 -11.52
N GLN A 127 17.65 0.94 -10.86
CA GLN A 127 17.90 0.69 -9.41
C GLN A 127 16.68 0.58 -8.48
N ASN A 128 15.55 1.23 -8.79
CA ASN A 128 14.34 1.21 -7.93
C ASN A 128 13.03 1.19 -8.77
N ILE A 129 13.07 0.56 -9.95
CA ILE A 129 12.28 0.82 -11.17
C ILE A 129 10.75 0.92 -11.04
N GLY A 130 10.16 1.94 -11.70
CA GLY A 130 8.75 1.99 -12.10
C GLY A 130 8.58 1.88 -13.62
N VAL A 131 7.62 1.08 -14.08
CA VAL A 131 7.23 0.98 -15.50
C VAL A 131 6.14 2.01 -15.78
N ILE A 132 6.35 2.87 -16.78
CA ILE A 132 5.34 3.85 -17.20
C ILE A 132 4.94 3.54 -18.63
N TYR A 133 3.68 3.15 -18.80
CA TYR A 133 3.09 2.99 -20.12
C TYR A 133 2.67 4.37 -20.64
N ARG A 134 3.42 4.89 -21.61
CA ARG A 134 3.02 6.09 -22.36
C ARG A 134 2.10 5.65 -23.50
N LYS A 135 0.85 6.16 -23.50
CA LYS A 135 -0.04 6.02 -24.67
C LYS A 135 0.48 6.88 -25.84
N SER A 136 -0.05 6.66 -27.05
CA SER A 136 0.26 7.52 -28.21
C SER A 136 0.05 9.01 -27.88
N ALA A 137 0.70 9.91 -28.61
CA ALA A 137 0.52 11.35 -28.39
C ALA A 137 -0.97 11.75 -28.46
N LYS A 138 -1.70 11.19 -29.43
CA LYS A 138 -3.15 11.40 -29.61
C LYS A 138 -3.95 10.97 -28.37
N ASP A 139 -3.60 9.84 -27.78
CA ASP A 139 -4.30 9.28 -26.61
C ASP A 139 -3.86 9.92 -25.28
N SER A 140 -2.73 10.63 -25.27
CA SER A 140 -2.21 11.30 -24.08
C SER A 140 -2.79 12.70 -23.89
N VAL A 141 -3.13 13.41 -24.97
CA VAL A 141 -3.70 14.77 -24.92
C VAL A 141 -4.96 14.88 -24.04
N PRO A 142 -5.90 13.92 -24.06
CA PRO A 142 -7.07 13.97 -23.18
C PRO A 142 -6.72 14.03 -21.69
N PHE A 143 -5.65 13.37 -21.25
CA PHE A 143 -5.24 13.36 -19.83
C PHE A 143 -4.85 14.74 -19.31
N LEU A 144 -4.35 15.63 -20.18
CA LEU A 144 -4.02 17.01 -19.80
C LEU A 144 -5.27 17.84 -19.45
N LYS A 145 -6.44 17.40 -19.91
CA LYS A 145 -7.73 18.06 -19.68
C LYS A 145 -8.57 17.34 -18.63
N ASP A 146 -8.14 16.17 -18.16
CA ASP A 146 -8.88 15.36 -17.21
C ASP A 146 -8.94 16.05 -15.83
N GLU A 147 -10.15 16.21 -15.30
CA GLU A 147 -10.37 16.88 -14.01
C GLU A 147 -10.03 16.00 -12.82
N GLU A 148 -10.22 14.69 -12.93
CA GLU A 148 -9.88 13.75 -11.86
C GLU A 148 -8.36 13.64 -11.70
N ILE A 149 -7.63 13.62 -12.82
CA ILE A 149 -6.16 13.66 -12.81
C ILE A 149 -5.68 14.95 -12.16
N ARG A 150 -6.22 16.10 -12.54
CA ARG A 150 -5.87 17.39 -11.94
C ARG A 150 -6.15 17.41 -10.43
N ALA A 151 -7.32 16.93 -10.00
CA ALA A 151 -7.67 16.85 -8.59
C ALA A 151 -6.71 15.91 -7.81
N TYR A 152 -6.35 14.78 -8.40
CA TYR A 152 -5.40 13.84 -7.79
C TYR A 152 -4.00 14.44 -7.64
N LEU A 153 -3.49 15.11 -8.68
CA LEU A 153 -2.20 15.80 -8.62
C LEU A 153 -2.20 16.95 -7.61
N SER A 154 -3.29 17.72 -7.52
CA SER A 154 -3.45 18.75 -6.49
C SER A 154 -3.43 18.15 -5.08
N MET A 155 -4.05 16.99 -4.86
CA MET A 155 -3.98 16.27 -3.59
C MET A 155 -2.54 15.85 -3.27
N LEU A 156 -1.78 15.35 -4.24
CA LEU A 156 -0.37 14.99 -4.03
C LEU A 156 0.54 16.19 -3.80
N ALA A 157 0.16 17.38 -4.26
CA ALA A 157 0.88 18.62 -4.03
C ALA A 157 0.58 19.26 -2.67
N ASP A 158 -0.46 18.80 -1.96
CA ASP A 158 -0.83 19.33 -0.65
C ASP A 158 0.23 19.00 0.41
N GLU A 159 0.64 20.02 1.18
CA GLU A 159 1.71 19.90 2.16
C GLU A 159 1.35 18.95 3.31
N ASN A 160 0.10 18.99 3.77
CA ASN A 160 -0.37 18.14 4.85
C ASN A 160 -0.46 16.69 4.40
N VAL A 161 -0.92 16.44 3.17
CA VAL A 161 -0.86 15.12 2.52
C VAL A 161 0.58 14.61 2.50
N CYS A 162 1.53 15.41 2.03
CA CYS A 162 2.94 15.00 1.95
C CYS A 162 3.51 14.64 3.33
N LYS A 163 3.24 15.45 4.36
CA LYS A 163 3.68 15.18 5.75
C LYS A 163 3.11 13.86 6.27
N ILE A 164 1.82 13.61 6.06
CA ILE A 164 1.17 12.37 6.52
C ILE A 164 1.71 11.17 5.74
N LEU A 165 1.88 11.27 4.42
CA LEU A 165 2.46 10.19 3.60
C LEU A 165 3.90 9.87 4.01
N ALA A 166 4.72 10.86 4.35
CA ALA A 166 6.07 10.66 4.86
C ALA A 166 6.04 9.95 6.22
N TYR A 167 5.20 10.40 7.15
CA TYR A 167 5.02 9.71 8.43
C TYR A 167 4.55 8.26 8.24
N MET A 168 3.60 8.04 7.33
CA MET A 168 3.13 6.70 6.96
C MET A 168 4.21 5.85 6.30
N ALA A 169 5.25 6.39 5.67
CA ALA A 169 6.33 5.56 5.12
C ALA A 169 7.13 4.88 6.24
N GLU A 170 7.37 5.60 7.34
CA GLU A 170 8.33 5.21 8.38
C GLU A 170 7.70 4.58 9.63
N ASN A 171 6.38 4.73 9.82
CA ASN A 171 5.72 4.44 11.11
C ASN A 171 4.63 3.34 11.02
N ALA A 172 4.03 3.00 12.17
CA ALA A 172 3.11 1.88 12.37
C ALA A 172 1.93 1.81 11.38
N LYS A 173 1.32 0.61 11.24
CA LYS A 173 0.21 0.33 10.31
C LYS A 173 -1.10 1.07 10.64
N SER A 174 -1.29 1.48 11.90
CA SER A 174 -2.51 2.11 12.40
C SER A 174 -2.19 3.33 13.28
N PHE A 175 -3.05 4.34 13.24
CA PHE A 175 -2.87 5.63 13.92
C PHE A 175 -4.20 6.34 14.17
N THR A 176 -4.23 7.30 15.11
CA THR A 176 -5.37 8.21 15.32
C THR A 176 -5.09 9.57 14.69
N ALA A 177 -6.12 10.35 14.37
CA ALA A 177 -5.94 11.72 13.87
C ALA A 177 -5.14 12.59 14.84
N ALA A 178 -5.35 12.43 16.16
CA ALA A 178 -4.58 13.11 17.19
C ALA A 178 -3.09 12.74 17.16
N SER A 179 -2.76 11.46 16.98
CA SER A 179 -1.37 11.01 16.87
C SER A 179 -0.69 11.58 15.61
N ILE A 180 -1.41 11.64 14.49
CA ILE A 180 -0.92 12.24 13.24
C ILE A 180 -0.69 13.74 13.41
N ALA A 181 -1.65 14.45 13.99
CA ALA A 181 -1.56 15.88 14.26
C ALA A 181 -0.29 16.21 15.05
N ALA A 182 -0.06 15.50 16.15
CA ALA A 182 1.12 15.69 16.99
C ALA A 182 2.44 15.37 16.27
N LYS A 183 2.49 14.30 15.47
CA LYS A 183 3.72 13.84 14.80
C LYS A 183 4.06 14.62 13.54
N CYS A 184 3.06 15.10 12.82
CA CYS A 184 3.24 15.83 11.57
C CYS A 184 3.20 17.35 11.75
N GLY A 185 2.92 17.85 12.97
CA GLY A 185 2.81 19.29 13.24
C GLY A 185 1.56 19.93 12.65
N LEU A 186 0.44 19.21 12.65
CA LEU A 186 -0.86 19.68 12.14
C LEU A 186 -1.82 19.96 13.31
N THR A 187 -2.88 20.71 13.04
CA THR A 187 -4.03 20.76 13.96
C THR A 187 -4.82 19.44 13.88
N ALA A 188 -5.57 19.10 14.93
CA ALA A 188 -6.43 17.90 14.92
C ALA A 188 -7.48 17.95 13.80
N LYS A 189 -7.99 19.15 13.50
CA LYS A 189 -8.93 19.40 12.40
C LYS A 189 -8.29 19.11 11.04
N ASP A 190 -7.09 19.64 10.80
CA ASP A 190 -6.38 19.45 9.54
C ASP A 190 -5.99 18.00 9.34
N ALA A 191 -5.45 17.35 10.38
CA ALA A 191 -5.12 15.92 10.32
C ALA A 191 -6.35 15.07 9.95
N THR A 192 -7.52 15.35 10.55
CA THR A 192 -8.76 14.63 10.24
C THR A 192 -9.21 14.90 8.81
N ALA A 193 -9.21 16.16 8.35
CA ALA A 193 -9.60 16.52 7.00
C ALA A 193 -8.69 15.90 5.92
N THR A 194 -7.37 15.90 6.16
CA THR A 194 -6.40 15.27 5.26
C THR A 194 -6.58 13.75 5.23
N LEU A 195 -6.84 13.10 6.37
CA LEU A 195 -7.11 11.66 6.41
C LEU A 195 -8.40 11.28 5.66
N GLU A 196 -9.46 12.08 5.74
CA GLU A 196 -10.67 11.88 4.91
C GLU A 196 -10.38 12.07 3.41
N THR A 197 -9.50 13.02 3.05
CA THR A 197 -9.03 13.18 1.67
C THR A 197 -8.26 11.94 1.20
N LEU A 198 -7.34 11.42 2.01
CA LEU A 198 -6.60 10.20 1.70
C LEU A 198 -7.52 8.97 1.59
N LYS A 199 -8.58 8.91 2.38
CA LYS A 199 -9.59 7.85 2.34
C LYS A 199 -10.41 7.88 1.06
N LYS A 200 -10.77 9.06 0.54
CA LYS A 200 -11.42 9.22 -0.78
C LYS A 200 -10.63 8.53 -1.89
N TYR A 201 -9.30 8.56 -1.82
CA TYR A 201 -8.42 7.91 -2.79
C TYR A 201 -8.01 6.48 -2.40
N ALA A 202 -8.61 5.92 -1.35
CA ALA A 202 -8.32 4.59 -0.81
C ALA A 202 -6.84 4.39 -0.45
N LEU A 203 -6.20 5.42 0.11
CA LEU A 203 -4.83 5.34 0.66
C LEU A 203 -4.82 5.02 2.16
N VAL A 204 -5.94 5.30 2.82
CA VAL A 204 -6.20 4.91 4.21
C VAL A 204 -7.62 4.36 4.32
N THR A 205 -7.85 3.57 5.37
CA THR A 205 -9.18 3.21 5.84
C THR A 205 -9.34 3.65 7.29
N SER A 206 -10.57 3.65 7.79
CA SER A 206 -10.88 4.06 9.16
C SER A 206 -11.93 3.13 9.75
N ARG A 207 -11.82 2.88 11.05
CA ARG A 207 -12.84 2.19 11.84
C ARG A 207 -13.07 2.91 13.15
N ALA A 208 -14.33 2.94 13.59
CA ALA A 208 -14.67 3.34 14.94
C ALA A 208 -14.27 2.21 15.90
N VAL A 209 -13.59 2.57 16.98
CA VAL A 209 -13.23 1.68 18.08
C VAL A 209 -13.91 2.22 19.33
N ASP A 210 -14.79 1.41 19.89
CA ASP A 210 -15.46 1.69 21.15
C ASP A 210 -14.51 1.38 22.32
N LEU A 211 -14.27 2.37 23.17
CA LEU A 211 -13.46 2.28 24.38
C LEU A 211 -14.35 2.26 25.65
N GLY A 212 -15.66 2.07 25.51
CA GLY A 212 -16.64 2.05 26.58
C GLY A 212 -17.36 3.40 26.72
N ASP A 213 -16.65 4.40 27.23
CA ASP A 213 -17.22 5.74 27.46
C ASP A 213 -17.01 6.68 26.26
N GLU A 214 -16.14 6.30 25.32
CA GLU A 214 -15.79 7.09 24.15
C GLU A 214 -15.57 6.22 22.91
N THR A 215 -15.81 6.80 21.74
CA THR A 215 -15.49 6.18 20.46
C THR A 215 -14.31 6.91 19.83
N VAL A 216 -13.26 6.16 19.50
CA VAL A 216 -12.07 6.69 18.82
C VAL A 216 -12.02 6.18 17.39
N THR A 217 -11.82 7.07 16.42
CA THR A 217 -11.57 6.68 15.04
C THR A 217 -10.10 6.27 14.88
N VAL A 218 -9.88 4.99 14.59
CA VAL A 218 -8.58 4.43 14.25
C VAL A 218 -8.46 4.34 12.73
N TRP A 219 -7.39 4.91 12.21
CA TRP A 219 -7.04 4.92 10.80
C TRP A 219 -5.96 3.87 10.54
N GLU A 220 -5.99 3.26 9.37
CA GLU A 220 -5.04 2.22 8.96
C GLU A 220 -4.59 2.48 7.52
N LYS A 221 -3.31 2.18 7.23
CA LYS A 221 -2.81 2.24 5.85
C LYS A 221 -3.62 1.27 4.98
N TYR A 222 -4.06 1.71 3.82
CA TYR A 222 -4.81 0.88 2.89
C TYR A 222 -4.16 0.89 1.51
N ALA A 223 -4.32 -0.19 0.76
CA ALA A 223 -3.76 -0.36 -0.58
C ALA A 223 -2.27 0.04 -0.68
N PHE A 224 -1.40 -0.61 0.10
CA PHE A 224 0.04 -0.29 0.18
C PHE A 224 0.73 -0.15 -1.19
N HIS A 225 0.32 -0.96 -2.18
CA HIS A 225 0.81 -0.85 -3.56
C HIS A 225 0.57 0.55 -4.17
N LYS A 226 -0.58 1.20 -3.92
CA LYS A 226 -0.86 2.57 -4.40
C LYS A 226 0.06 3.60 -3.78
N ILE A 227 0.36 3.46 -2.49
CA ILE A 227 1.26 4.35 -1.77
C ILE A 227 2.67 4.26 -2.36
N LEU A 228 3.14 3.04 -2.66
CA LEU A 228 4.42 2.84 -3.35
C LEU A 228 4.45 3.52 -4.72
N PHE A 229 3.36 3.42 -5.51
CA PHE A 229 3.27 4.12 -6.80
C PHE A 229 3.34 5.64 -6.66
N ILE A 230 2.74 6.22 -5.61
CA ILE A 230 2.82 7.66 -5.35
C ILE A 230 4.28 8.08 -5.12
N TYR A 231 5.03 7.33 -4.31
CA TYR A 231 6.44 7.64 -4.08
C TYR A 231 7.27 7.58 -5.38
N SER A 232 6.98 6.62 -6.26
CA SER A 232 7.60 6.55 -7.58
C SER A 232 7.25 7.75 -8.47
N ILE A 233 5.99 8.20 -8.46
CA ILE A 233 5.56 9.41 -9.20
C ILE A 233 6.29 10.65 -8.66
N MET A 234 6.38 10.81 -7.33
CA MET A 234 7.09 11.94 -6.71
C MET A 234 8.58 11.93 -7.05
N ALA A 235 9.22 10.76 -7.05
CA ALA A 235 10.61 10.62 -7.45
C ALA A 235 10.83 11.02 -8.92
N LEU A 236 9.94 10.59 -9.82
CA LEU A 236 9.99 10.97 -11.23
C LEU A 236 9.76 12.48 -11.42
N ALA A 237 8.78 13.05 -10.72
CA ALA A 237 8.50 14.48 -10.78
C ALA A 237 9.71 15.31 -10.34
N LYS A 238 10.41 14.88 -9.28
CA LYS A 238 11.67 15.51 -8.83
C LYS A 238 12.76 15.45 -9.91
N LYS A 239 12.98 14.29 -10.53
CA LYS A 239 13.97 14.15 -11.61
C LYS A 239 13.64 15.07 -12.79
N ALA A 240 12.40 15.02 -13.27
CA ALA A 240 11.93 15.87 -14.36
C ALA A 240 12.07 17.37 -14.05
N ALA A 241 11.87 17.79 -12.79
CA ALA A 241 12.03 19.17 -12.37
C ALA A 241 13.51 19.60 -12.23
N SER A 242 14.40 18.68 -11.84
CA SER A 242 15.82 18.98 -11.63
C SER A 242 16.60 19.16 -12.94
N GLY A 243 16.15 18.54 -14.03
CA GLY A 243 16.85 18.57 -15.32
C GLY A 243 18.20 17.85 -15.33
N GLU A 244 18.55 17.10 -14.27
CA GLU A 244 19.82 16.36 -14.12
C GLU A 244 19.90 15.08 -14.98
N ASP A 245 19.01 14.91 -15.96
CA ASP A 245 18.89 13.66 -16.67
C ASP A 245 19.88 13.53 -17.84
N ASN A 246 20.89 12.69 -17.67
CA ASN A 246 21.61 12.04 -18.76
C ASN A 246 20.75 10.88 -19.30
N TYR A 247 19.69 11.16 -20.06
CA TYR A 247 18.97 10.10 -20.77
C TYR A 247 19.75 9.70 -22.02
N TYR A 248 20.15 8.43 -22.11
CA TYR A 248 20.40 7.81 -23.40
C TYR A 248 19.04 7.46 -24.01
N CYS A 249 18.57 8.32 -24.92
CA CYS A 249 17.37 8.03 -25.69
C CYS A 249 17.74 7.07 -26.82
N PHE A 250 17.38 5.80 -26.68
CA PHE A 250 17.46 4.83 -27.78
C PHE A 250 16.18 4.98 -28.62
N CYS A 251 16.19 5.92 -29.56
CA CYS A 251 15.17 5.98 -30.59
C CYS A 251 15.42 4.83 -31.57
N GLY A 252 14.50 3.87 -31.65
CA GLY A 252 14.40 3.02 -32.84
C GLY A 252 14.12 3.92 -34.05
N ASP A 253 14.79 3.63 -35.17
CA ASP A 253 14.87 4.49 -36.34
C ASP A 253 13.55 5.18 -36.73
N TYR A 254 13.57 6.52 -36.72
CA TYR A 254 12.62 7.31 -37.49
C TYR A 254 13.00 7.19 -38.96
N THR A 255 12.31 6.34 -39.73
CA THR A 255 12.29 6.52 -41.18
C THR A 255 11.41 7.73 -41.47
N TRP A 256 12.02 8.86 -41.79
CA TRP A 256 11.32 9.98 -42.43
C TRP A 256 10.87 9.51 -43.83
N SER A 257 9.58 9.24 -43.98
CA SER A 257 8.90 9.12 -45.27
C SER A 257 8.06 10.36 -45.50
#